data_AF-A0A2V8I8N0-F1
#
_entry.id   AF-A0A2V8I8N0-F1
#
_cell.length_a   1.000
_cell.length_b   1.000
_cell.length_c   1.000
_cell.angle_alpha   90.00
_cell.angle_beta   90.00
_cell.angle_gamma   90.00
#
_symmetry.space_group_name_H-M   'P 1'
#
loop_
_entity.id
_entity.type
_entity.pdbx_description
1 polymer ?
#
loop_
_entity_poly.entity_id
_entity_poly.type
_entity_poly.pdbx_seq_one_letter_code
_entity_poly.pdbx_strand_id
1 'polypeptide(L)'
;MLLNPRLVVAWLAFLAAGTFFALMNPLGEGFDEPFHLAYLQYLVQTGNVPLGHSMHVSEQIDFFLHNQPVSWGLRTNFPALLAHEDYWAQPNRDKMDGLSSELRFSGPYVEATSDVSGQYEAHQPPLYYLLTSPAFAVVSRLSSFV
;
A
#
# COMPACT_ATOMS: atom_id res chain seq x y z
N MET A 1 -12.36 -7.22 34.38
CA MET A 1 -13.55 -7.65 33.61
C MET A 1 -13.11 -8.75 32.67
N LEU A 2 -13.66 -9.96 32.78
CA LEU A 2 -13.42 -11.01 31.79
C LEU A 2 -14.14 -10.64 30.48
N LEU A 3 -13.43 -10.70 29.35
CA LEU A 3 -14.00 -10.43 28.03
C LEU A 3 -15.11 -11.45 27.74
N ASN A 4 -16.22 -10.98 27.16
CA ASN A 4 -17.34 -11.84 26.77
C ASN A 4 -16.84 -12.88 25.74
N PRO A 5 -16.99 -14.20 25.99
CA PRO A 5 -16.44 -15.22 25.10
C PRO A 5 -17.00 -15.14 23.67
N ARG A 6 -18.24 -14.65 23.49
CA ARG A 6 -18.83 -14.43 22.17
C ARG A 6 -18.13 -13.32 21.40
N LEU A 7 -17.76 -12.24 22.08
CA LEU A 7 -16.98 -11.15 21.49
C LEU A 7 -15.58 -11.62 21.11
N VAL A 8 -14.95 -12.44 21.96
CA VAL A 8 -13.63 -13.02 21.64
C VAL A 8 -13.72 -13.87 20.38
N VAL A 9 -14.71 -14.77 20.27
CA VAL A 9 -14.91 -15.59 19.07
C VAL A 9 -15.18 -14.73 17.84
N ALA A 10 -16.00 -13.69 17.94
CA ALA A 10 -16.27 -12.77 16.83
C ALA A 10 -15.00 -12.06 16.36
N TRP A 11 -14.17 -11.57 17.29
CA TRP A 11 -12.89 -10.94 16.96
C TRP A 11 -11.91 -11.93 16.33
N LEU A 12 -11.81 -13.15 16.84
CA LEU A 12 -10.96 -14.18 16.25
C LEU A 12 -11.42 -14.55 14.83
N ALA A 13 -12.72 -14.68 14.60
CA ALA A 13 -13.28 -14.92 13.27
C ALA A 13 -13.00 -13.76 12.31
N PHE A 14 -13.16 -12.52 12.78
CA PHE A 14 -12.85 -11.31 11.99
C PHE A 14 -11.36 -11.26 11.60
N LEU A 15 -10.45 -11.48 12.56
CA LEU A 15 -9.01 -11.51 12.30
C LEU A 15 -8.63 -12.65 11.35
N ALA A 16 -9.19 -13.85 11.55
CA ALA A 16 -8.93 -14.99 10.67
C ALA A 16 -9.39 -14.73 9.24
N ALA A 17 -10.59 -14.17 9.05
CA ALA A 17 -11.07 -13.77 7.73
C ALA A 17 -10.20 -12.68 7.10
N GLY A 18 -9.85 -11.64 7.86
CA GLY A 18 -8.97 -10.56 7.40
C GLY A 18 -7.59 -11.08 6.97
N THR A 19 -6.96 -11.94 7.77
CA THR A 19 -5.69 -12.60 7.42
C THR A 19 -5.84 -13.49 6.19
N PHE A 20 -6.92 -14.26 6.09
CA PHE A 20 -7.18 -15.08 4.90
C PHE A 20 -7.26 -14.22 3.64
N PHE A 21 -8.01 -13.12 3.66
CA PHE A 21 -8.08 -12.21 2.52
C PHE A 21 -6.73 -11.55 2.22
N ALA A 22 -5.98 -11.13 3.23
CA ALA A 22 -4.65 -10.54 3.05
C ALA A 22 -3.65 -11.51 2.40
N LEU A 23 -3.77 -12.82 2.67
CA LEU A 23 -2.88 -13.85 2.10
C LEU A 23 -3.34 -14.37 0.73
N MET A 24 -4.65 -14.36 0.47
CA MET A 24 -5.21 -14.88 -0.78
C MET A 24 -5.30 -13.81 -1.88
N ASN A 25 -5.33 -12.53 -1.51
CA ASN A 25 -5.37 -11.46 -2.50
C ASN A 25 -4.01 -11.37 -3.21
N PRO A 26 -3.97 -11.41 -4.56
CA PRO A 26 -2.72 -11.26 -5.29
C PRO A 26 -2.00 -9.96 -4.91
N LEU A 27 -0.66 -10.01 -4.99
CA LEU A 27 0.17 -8.82 -4.82
C LEU A 27 -0.32 -7.73 -5.78
N GLY A 28 -0.53 -6.52 -5.26
CA GLY A 28 -1.03 -5.37 -6.03
C GLY A 28 -2.56 -5.26 -6.15
N GLU A 29 -3.33 -6.35 -6.07
CA GLU A 29 -4.81 -6.29 -5.88
C GLU A 29 -5.18 -5.96 -4.42
N GLY A 30 -4.24 -6.17 -3.48
CA GLY A 30 -4.37 -5.72 -2.09
C GLY A 30 -4.37 -4.20 -1.94
N PHE A 31 -3.83 -3.50 -2.93
CA PHE A 31 -3.90 -2.05 -3.04
C PHE A 31 -5.18 -1.67 -3.78
N ASP A 32 -6.33 -1.87 -3.13
CA ASP A 32 -7.61 -1.37 -3.66
C ASP A 32 -7.52 0.16 -3.92
N GLU A 33 -6.63 0.84 -3.18
CA GLU A 33 -6.26 2.24 -3.43
C GLU A 33 -4.82 2.56 -2.92
N PRO A 34 -3.77 2.58 -3.78
CA PRO A 34 -2.38 2.82 -3.35
C PRO A 34 -2.17 4.18 -2.68
N PHE A 35 -3.09 5.09 -2.92
CA PHE A 35 -3.13 6.44 -2.37
C PHE A 35 -3.35 6.45 -0.85
N HIS A 36 -4.14 5.52 -0.29
CA HIS A 36 -4.28 5.39 1.17
C HIS A 36 -2.96 4.99 1.85
N LEU A 37 -2.21 4.07 1.23
CA LEU A 37 -0.89 3.70 1.72
C LEU A 37 0.09 4.88 1.63
N ALA A 38 0.10 5.57 0.48
CA ALA A 38 0.95 6.73 0.27
C ALA A 38 0.69 7.83 1.31
N TYR A 39 -0.58 8.04 1.70
CA TYR A 39 -0.92 8.94 2.79
C TYR A 39 -0.25 8.50 4.10
N LEU A 40 -0.40 7.22 4.49
CA LEU A 40 0.21 6.69 5.73
C LEU A 40 1.73 6.80 5.72
N GLN A 41 2.35 6.47 4.58
CA GLN A 41 3.78 6.60 4.42
C GLN A 41 4.22 8.05 4.59
N TYR A 42 3.57 8.99 3.92
CA TYR A 42 3.87 10.42 4.04
C TYR A 42 3.74 10.87 5.50
N LEU A 43 2.62 10.55 6.15
CA LEU A 43 2.35 10.93 7.53
C LEU A 43 3.43 10.41 8.49
N VAL A 44 3.81 9.14 8.37
CA VAL A 44 4.77 8.50 9.27
C VAL A 44 6.21 8.97 9.01
N GLN A 45 6.59 9.15 7.74
CA GLN A 45 7.97 9.52 7.38
C GLN A 45 8.23 11.02 7.52
N THR A 46 7.24 11.87 7.28
CA THR A 46 7.39 13.34 7.37
C THR A 46 6.90 13.92 8.70
N GLY A 47 6.02 13.22 9.41
CA GLY A 47 5.32 13.73 10.59
C GLY A 47 4.22 14.75 10.29
N ASN A 48 3.90 14.97 9.00
CA ASN A 48 2.93 15.97 8.56
C ASN A 48 1.71 15.32 7.91
N VAL A 49 0.57 16.01 7.97
CA VAL A 49 -0.63 15.64 7.22
C VAL A 49 -0.51 16.20 5.79
N PRO A 50 -0.83 15.42 4.74
CA PRO A 50 -0.87 15.94 3.38
C PRO A 50 -2.08 16.89 3.22
N LEU A 51 -1.83 18.20 3.20
CA LEU A 51 -2.85 19.26 3.17
C LEU A 51 -3.04 19.93 1.78
N GLY A 52 -2.59 19.33 0.67
CA GLY A 52 -2.44 20.03 -0.61
C GLY A 52 -2.74 19.23 -1.88
N HIS A 53 -3.05 19.94 -2.95
CA HIS A 53 -3.53 19.43 -4.25
C HIS A 53 -2.41 19.03 -5.25
N SER A 54 -1.19 18.79 -4.80
CA SER A 54 -0.05 18.53 -5.70
C SER A 54 1.02 17.67 -5.04
N MET A 55 0.60 16.74 -4.17
CA MET A 55 1.50 15.75 -3.61
C MET A 55 1.58 14.55 -4.53
N HIS A 56 2.73 13.92 -4.52
CA HIS A 56 2.96 12.68 -5.25
C HIS A 56 3.19 11.53 -4.27
N VAL A 57 2.85 10.31 -4.68
CA VAL A 57 3.23 9.10 -3.95
C VAL A 57 4.75 9.00 -3.90
N SER A 58 5.25 8.17 -3.00
CA SER A 58 6.69 7.98 -2.87
C SER A 58 7.29 7.24 -4.06
N GLU A 59 8.58 7.41 -4.32
CA GLU A 59 9.32 6.62 -5.30
C GLU A 59 9.18 5.11 -5.04
N GLN A 60 9.04 4.67 -3.78
CA GLN A 60 8.86 3.25 -3.47
C GLN A 60 7.50 2.72 -3.94
N ILE A 61 6.43 3.47 -3.71
CA ILE A 61 5.09 3.10 -4.18
C ILE A 61 5.03 3.16 -5.69
N ASP A 62 5.58 4.23 -6.29
CA ASP A 62 5.64 4.38 -7.74
C ASP A 62 6.40 3.22 -8.41
N PHE A 63 7.56 2.85 -7.86
CA PHE A 63 8.32 1.69 -8.31
C PHE A 63 7.50 0.41 -8.20
N PHE A 64 6.82 0.18 -7.07
CA PHE A 64 5.98 -1.00 -6.91
C PHE A 64 4.87 -1.06 -7.96
N LEU A 65 4.13 0.04 -8.15
CA LEU A 65 3.01 0.11 -9.09
C LEU A 65 3.44 -0.20 -10.53
N HIS A 66 4.61 0.27 -10.95
CA HIS A 66 5.12 0.03 -12.30
C HIS A 66 5.66 -1.39 -12.52
N ASN A 67 6.03 -2.10 -11.46
CA ASN A 67 6.77 -3.37 -11.56
C ASN A 67 6.00 -4.58 -11.02
N GLN A 68 4.82 -4.39 -10.44
CA GLN A 68 3.97 -5.43 -9.87
C GLN A 68 2.58 -5.38 -10.52
N PRO A 69 1.85 -6.51 -10.57
CA PRO A 69 0.55 -6.54 -11.21
C PRO A 69 -0.46 -5.73 -10.39
N VAL A 70 -1.18 -4.83 -11.02
CA VAL A 70 -2.23 -4.04 -10.37
C VAL A 70 -3.62 -4.49 -10.81
N SER A 71 -4.64 -4.03 -10.09
CA SER A 71 -6.02 -4.26 -10.46
C SER A 71 -6.35 -3.69 -11.84
N TRP A 72 -7.30 -4.34 -12.53
CA TRP A 72 -7.81 -3.85 -13.81
C TRP A 72 -8.40 -2.43 -13.71
N GLY A 73 -8.98 -2.08 -12.56
CA GLY A 73 -9.49 -0.73 -12.30
C GLY A 73 -8.38 0.31 -12.33
N LEU A 74 -7.27 0.05 -11.63
CA LEU A 74 -6.12 0.95 -11.63
C LEU A 74 -5.45 1.01 -13.00
N ARG A 75 -5.28 -0.13 -13.68
CA ARG A 75 -4.74 -0.22 -15.04
C ARG A 75 -5.57 0.54 -16.09
N THR A 76 -6.88 0.63 -15.88
CA THR A 76 -7.79 1.38 -16.76
C THR A 76 -7.54 2.88 -16.62
N ASN A 77 -7.32 3.37 -15.40
CA ASN A 77 -7.03 4.78 -15.12
C ASN A 77 -5.59 5.16 -15.47
N PHE A 78 -4.65 4.21 -15.32
CA PHE A 78 -3.21 4.42 -15.55
C PHE A 78 -2.66 3.39 -16.54
N PRO A 79 -2.72 3.66 -17.86
CA PRO A 79 -2.38 2.67 -18.88
C PRO A 79 -0.92 2.23 -18.92
N ALA A 80 -0.02 2.96 -18.24
CA ALA A 80 1.39 2.61 -18.11
C ALA A 80 1.65 1.46 -17.11
N LEU A 81 0.68 1.13 -16.26
CA LEU A 81 0.79 0.06 -15.28
C LEU A 81 0.56 -1.32 -15.91
N LEU A 82 0.75 -2.37 -15.11
CA LEU A 82 0.66 -3.75 -15.57
C LEU A 82 -0.58 -4.43 -15.02
N ALA A 83 -1.46 -4.92 -15.88
CA ALA A 83 -2.44 -5.91 -15.45
C ALA A 83 -1.76 -7.25 -15.15
N HIS A 84 -2.51 -8.17 -14.54
CA HIS A 84 -2.01 -9.49 -14.18
C HIS A 84 -1.40 -10.23 -15.38
N GLU A 85 -2.15 -10.34 -16.47
CA GLU A 85 -1.69 -11.04 -17.67
C GLU A 85 -0.43 -10.42 -18.31
N ASP A 86 -0.32 -9.10 -18.30
CA ASP A 86 0.85 -8.39 -18.82
C ASP A 86 2.08 -8.68 -17.96
N TYR A 87 1.92 -8.62 -16.64
CA TYR A 87 2.97 -8.93 -15.68
C TYR A 87 3.43 -10.39 -15.78
N TRP A 88 2.50 -11.35 -15.85
CA TRP A 88 2.84 -12.77 -15.96
C TRP A 88 3.53 -13.13 -17.28
N ALA A 89 3.32 -12.33 -18.33
CA ALA A 89 3.99 -12.49 -19.62
C ALA A 89 5.42 -11.91 -19.65
N GLN A 90 5.85 -11.16 -18.64
CA GLN A 90 7.15 -10.50 -18.66
C GLN A 90 8.32 -11.48 -18.50
N PRO A 91 9.36 -11.38 -19.36
CA PRO A 91 10.55 -12.24 -19.25
C PRO A 91 11.43 -11.90 -18.04
N ASN A 92 11.35 -10.67 -17.52
CA ASN A 92 12.16 -10.16 -16.40
C ASN A 92 11.41 -10.13 -15.07
N ARG A 93 10.25 -10.79 -14.96
CA ARG A 93 9.39 -10.80 -13.77
C ARG A 93 10.16 -11.11 -12.48
N ASP A 94 10.85 -12.25 -12.43
CA ASP A 94 11.54 -12.71 -11.20
C ASP A 94 12.59 -11.71 -10.70
N LYS A 95 13.22 -10.97 -11.62
CA LYS A 95 14.15 -9.88 -11.26
C LYS A 95 13.39 -8.71 -10.62
N MET A 96 12.25 -8.32 -11.18
CA MET A 96 11.44 -7.21 -10.66
C MET A 96 10.81 -7.56 -9.32
N ASP A 97 10.42 -8.82 -9.10
CA ASP A 97 9.91 -9.32 -7.83
C ASP A 97 10.99 -9.26 -6.74
N GLY A 98 12.22 -9.66 -7.08
CA GLY A 98 13.37 -9.53 -6.20
C GLY A 98 13.57 -8.08 -5.75
N LEU A 99 13.61 -7.14 -6.70
CA LEU A 99 13.74 -5.71 -6.39
C LEU A 99 12.57 -5.17 -5.55
N SER A 100 11.34 -5.63 -5.82
CA SER A 100 10.15 -5.22 -5.07
C SER A 100 10.17 -5.72 -3.63
N SER A 101 10.69 -6.93 -3.38
CA SER A 101 10.90 -7.47 -2.03
C SER A 101 11.97 -6.70 -1.23
N GLU A 102 12.85 -5.98 -1.91
CA GLU A 102 13.88 -5.16 -1.29
C GLU A 102 13.39 -3.76 -0.91
N LEU A 103 12.18 -3.36 -1.32
CA LEU A 103 11.61 -2.06 -0.95
C LEU A 103 11.48 -1.92 0.58
N ARG A 104 11.79 -0.72 1.08
CA ARG A 104 11.71 -0.35 2.50
C ARG A 104 11.02 1.00 2.66
N PHE A 105 10.08 1.05 3.61
CA PHE A 105 9.25 2.22 3.92
C PHE A 105 9.71 2.94 5.19
N SER A 106 10.95 2.73 5.60
CA SER A 106 11.58 3.35 6.77
C SER A 106 12.57 4.47 6.43
N GLY A 107 12.89 4.66 5.15
CA GLY A 107 13.83 5.68 4.66
C GLY A 107 13.24 7.09 4.56
N PRO A 108 13.99 8.06 3.98
CA PRO A 108 13.45 9.37 3.67
C PRO A 108 12.31 9.28 2.64
N TYR A 109 11.27 10.11 2.82
CA TYR A 109 10.20 10.23 1.85
C TYR A 109 10.68 11.07 0.66
N VAL A 110 10.67 10.47 -0.53
CA VAL A 110 10.99 11.15 -1.79
C VAL A 110 9.78 11.00 -2.70
N GLU A 111 9.27 12.12 -3.20
CA GLU A 111 8.12 12.17 -4.11
C GLU A 111 8.52 11.69 -5.51
N ALA A 112 7.72 10.80 -6.07
CA ALA A 112 7.85 10.39 -7.46
C ALA A 112 7.38 11.50 -8.41
N THR A 113 7.78 11.42 -9.69
CA THR A 113 7.43 12.40 -10.73
C THR A 113 6.64 11.80 -11.89
N SER A 114 6.09 10.58 -11.71
CA SER A 114 5.34 9.87 -12.75
C SER A 114 3.90 10.39 -12.89
N ASP A 115 3.25 10.11 -14.01
CA ASP A 115 1.83 10.46 -14.21
C ASP A 115 0.87 9.66 -13.30
N VAL A 116 1.34 8.55 -12.73
CA VAL A 116 0.57 7.69 -11.80
C VAL A 116 0.64 8.22 -10.36
N SER A 117 1.59 9.10 -10.08
CA SER A 117 1.96 9.45 -8.72
C SER A 117 1.05 10.49 -8.06
N GLY A 118 0.11 11.11 -8.76
CA GLY A 118 -0.76 12.15 -8.19
C GLY A 118 -1.57 11.67 -6.98
N GLN A 119 -1.29 12.22 -5.79
CA GLN A 119 -1.97 11.88 -4.54
C GLN A 119 -3.23 12.73 -4.35
N TYR A 120 -4.41 12.13 -4.46
CA TYR A 120 -5.69 12.83 -4.25
C TYR A 120 -6.31 12.60 -2.87
N GLU A 121 -5.79 11.67 -2.07
CA GLU A 121 -6.32 11.34 -0.74
C GLU A 121 -6.12 12.45 0.31
N ALA A 122 -5.41 13.52 -0.05
CA ALA A 122 -5.25 14.72 0.77
C ALA A 122 -6.60 15.42 1.10
N HIS A 123 -7.68 15.09 0.39
CA HIS A 123 -9.04 15.61 0.67
C HIS A 123 -9.78 14.82 1.76
N GLN A 124 -9.32 13.61 2.10
CA GLN A 124 -9.99 12.79 3.11
C GLN A 124 -9.65 13.23 4.55
N PRO A 125 -10.55 13.01 5.53
CA PRO A 125 -10.29 13.33 6.92
C PRO A 125 -9.11 12.52 7.50
N PRO A 126 -8.16 13.15 8.21
CA PRO A 126 -6.91 12.52 8.63
C PRO A 126 -7.07 11.46 9.72
N LEU A 127 -8.24 11.35 10.36
CA LEU A 127 -8.41 10.57 11.59
C LEU A 127 -8.09 9.08 11.41
N TYR A 128 -8.59 8.47 10.33
CA TYR A 128 -8.31 7.07 10.03
C TYR A 128 -6.79 6.84 9.94
N TYR A 129 -6.11 7.70 9.18
CA TYR A 129 -4.67 7.60 8.96
C TYR A 129 -3.85 7.80 10.24
N LEU A 130 -4.25 8.76 11.08
CA LEU A 130 -3.61 8.99 12.37
C LEU A 130 -3.73 7.77 13.28
N LEU A 131 -4.89 7.13 13.33
CA LEU A 131 -5.14 5.95 14.16
C LEU A 131 -4.36 4.72 13.69
N THR A 132 -4.19 4.55 12.38
CA THR A 132 -3.46 3.40 11.81
C THR A 132 -1.96 3.65 11.66
N SER A 133 -1.50 4.90 11.73
CA SER A 133 -0.08 5.28 11.59
C SER A 133 0.88 4.54 12.53
N PRO A 134 0.55 4.23 13.81
CA PRO A 134 1.49 3.52 14.67
C PRO A 134 1.73 2.08 14.21
N ALA A 135 0.68 1.41 13.72
CA ALA A 135 0.81 0.06 13.16
C ALA A 135 1.70 0.07 11.92
N PHE A 136 1.47 1.02 11.00
CA PHE A 136 2.32 1.19 9.83
C PHE A 136 3.78 1.48 10.21
N ALA A 137 4.03 2.38 11.17
CA ALA A 137 5.38 2.75 11.61
C ALA A 137 6.17 1.57 12.21
N VAL A 138 5.49 0.65 12.89
CA VAL A 138 6.11 -0.57 13.40
C VAL A 138 6.42 -1.53 12.25
N VAL A 139 5.46 -1.80 11.38
CA VAL A 139 5.63 -2.76 10.27
C VAL A 139 6.69 -2.29 9.28
N SER A 140 6.69 -1.01 8.89
CA SER A 140 7.62 -0.45 7.90
C SER A 140 9.09 -0.50 8.32
N ARG A 141 9.36 -0.60 9.63
CA ARG A 141 10.71 -0.76 10.20
C ARG A 141 11.14 -2.21 10.32
N LEU A 142 10.19 -3.13 10.47
CA LEU A 142 10.45 -4.54 10.74
C LEU A 142 10.41 -5.39 9.48
N SER A 143 9.70 -4.93 8.44
CA SER A 143 9.40 -5.72 7.25
C SER A 143 9.76 -5.00 5.95
N SER A 144 10.10 -5.81 4.95
CA SER A 144 10.01 -5.48 3.53
C SER A 144 8.55 -5.29 3.10
N PHE A 145 8.36 -4.69 1.93
CA PHE A 145 7.04 -4.50 1.32
C PHE A 145 6.34 -5.80 0.89
N VAL A 146 7.11 -6.89 0.76
CA VAL A 146 6.66 -8.24 0.42
C VAL A 146 7.02 -9.17 1.57
#